data_AF-A0A396HLC7-F1
#
_entry.id   AF-A0A396HLC7-F1
#
_cell.length_a   1.000
_cell.length_b   1.000
_cell.length_c   1.000
_cell.angle_alpha   90.00
_cell.angle_beta   90.00
_cell.angle_gamma   90.00
#
_symmetry.space_group_name_H-M   'P 1'
#
loop_
_entity.id
_entity.type
_entity.pdbx_description
1 polymer ?
#
loop_
_entity_poly.entity_id
_entity_poly.type
_entity_poly.pdbx_seq_one_letter_code
_entity_poly.pdbx_strand_id
1 'polypeptide(L)'
;MSNKWICQLLSLATLLISYNVYVCECQEPEALPPSAENCNGVFISYDFLDRRKGFPRVKNVTAQSWSFNATATVLNTGKDVLKAWKLFIGFQHHEILVSANGGIPFEAGDFPSSVGNGTTLVGSSLPDLETSIDTANDLSQIQALIQIAGTQFGVRPPAIPMPKNIKLVNDGFKCPRPSVRSEYFSSSKHHYYYHTFFFFFEEEALLLSYYHVIFHVDPSNSRVRTSTSIYTM
;
A
#
# COMPACT_ATOMS: atom_id res chain seq x y z
N MET A 1 59.49 -13.08 10.76
CA MET A 1 59.37 -12.86 9.30
C MET A 1 58.04 -12.19 9.07
N SER A 2 58.04 -10.94 8.60
CA SER A 2 56.82 -10.13 8.45
C SER A 2 56.02 -10.65 7.25
N ASN A 3 54.79 -11.10 7.49
CA ASN A 3 53.90 -11.73 6.51
C ASN A 3 53.35 -10.68 5.52
N LYS A 4 54.21 -10.22 4.60
CA LYS A 4 53.89 -9.21 3.57
C LYS A 4 52.69 -9.60 2.70
N TRP A 5 52.39 -10.89 2.56
CA TRP A 5 51.29 -11.40 1.76
C TRP A 5 49.91 -11.18 2.42
N ILE A 6 49.86 -11.10 3.76
CA ILE A 6 48.62 -10.85 4.52
C ILE A 6 48.15 -9.41 4.33
N CYS A 7 49.07 -8.42 4.32
CA CYS A 7 48.72 -7.03 4.04
C CYS A 7 48.25 -6.80 2.59
N GLN A 8 48.79 -7.54 1.62
CA GLN A 8 48.34 -7.45 0.22
C GLN A 8 46.92 -8.02 0.04
N LEU A 9 46.63 -9.16 0.66
CA LEU A 9 45.29 -9.77 0.64
C LEU A 9 44.25 -8.88 1.34
N LEU A 10 44.59 -8.26 2.47
CA LEU A 10 43.71 -7.31 3.17
C LEU A 10 43.46 -6.03 2.36
N SER A 11 44.44 -5.53 1.61
CA SER A 11 44.26 -4.35 0.74
C SER A 11 43.40 -4.64 -0.49
N LEU A 12 43.47 -5.85 -1.04
CA LEU A 12 42.66 -6.25 -2.18
C LEU A 12 41.21 -6.53 -1.77
N ALA A 13 41.01 -7.12 -0.58
CA ALA A 13 39.69 -7.38 -0.02
C ALA A 13 38.93 -6.08 0.28
N THR A 14 39.59 -5.04 0.80
CA THR A 14 38.92 -3.75 1.08
C THR A 14 38.54 -2.98 -0.19
N LEU A 15 39.33 -3.10 -1.26
CA LEU A 15 39.02 -2.54 -2.58
C LEU A 15 37.81 -3.21 -3.27
N LEU A 16 37.56 -4.50 -3.01
CA LEU A 16 36.41 -5.23 -3.56
C LEU A 16 35.10 -4.93 -2.81
N ILE A 17 35.19 -4.61 -1.51
CA ILE A 17 34.02 -4.31 -0.68
C ILE A 17 33.49 -2.90 -0.95
N SER A 18 34.34 -1.92 -1.29
CA SER A 18 33.93 -0.54 -1.57
C SER A 18 33.22 -0.37 -2.92
N TYR A 19 33.41 -1.29 -3.87
CA TYR A 19 32.78 -1.21 -5.20
C TYR A 19 31.31 -1.70 -5.22
N ASN A 20 30.86 -2.44 -4.19
CA ASN A 20 29.60 -3.20 -4.25
C ASN A 20 28.38 -2.53 -3.58
N VAL A 21 28.47 -1.30 -3.07
CA VAL A 21 27.32 -0.68 -2.38
C VAL A 21 27.09 0.76 -2.83
N TYR A 22 26.68 0.92 -4.09
CA TYR A 22 25.88 2.06 -4.53
C TYR A 22 24.73 1.53 -5.40
N VAL A 23 23.77 0.85 -4.76
CA VAL A 23 22.45 0.64 -5.37
C VAL A 23 21.60 1.80 -4.91
N CYS A 24 21.38 2.77 -5.81
CA CYS A 24 20.35 3.78 -5.61
C CYS A 24 19.02 3.08 -5.83
N GLU A 25 18.20 2.96 -4.78
CA GLU A 25 16.82 2.47 -4.89
C GLU A 25 16.00 3.59 -5.52
N CYS A 26 15.92 3.59 -6.86
CA CYS A 26 14.95 4.42 -7.56
C CYS A 26 13.58 3.80 -7.31
N GLN A 27 12.84 4.36 -6.34
CA GLN A 27 11.46 3.98 -6.09
C GLN A 27 10.67 4.27 -7.39
N GLU A 28 10.25 3.21 -8.07
CA GLU A 28 9.46 3.35 -9.30
C GLU A 28 8.15 4.06 -8.93
N PRO A 29 7.79 5.15 -9.62
CA PRO A 29 6.58 5.89 -9.30
C PRO A 29 5.37 4.97 -9.38
N GLU A 30 4.51 5.03 -8.37
CA GLU A 30 3.29 4.23 -8.31
C GLU A 30 2.45 4.50 -9.57
N ALA A 31 2.27 3.47 -10.41
CA ALA A 31 1.56 3.61 -11.67
C ALA A 31 0.07 3.87 -11.42
N LEU A 32 -0.48 4.88 -12.12
CA LEU A 32 -1.90 5.19 -12.03
C LEU A 32 -2.74 4.07 -12.66
N PRO A 33 -3.96 3.82 -12.16
CA PRO A 33 -4.87 2.90 -12.83
C PRO A 33 -5.23 3.46 -14.21
N PRO A 34 -5.45 2.62 -15.25
CA PRO A 34 -5.74 3.10 -16.61
C PRO A 34 -6.93 4.07 -16.69
N SER A 35 -7.93 3.89 -15.82
CA SER A 35 -9.09 4.79 -15.75
C SER A 35 -8.77 6.18 -15.21
N ALA A 36 -7.71 6.32 -14.41
CA ALA A 36 -7.22 7.61 -13.95
C ALA A 36 -6.40 8.32 -15.04
N GLU A 37 -5.64 7.60 -15.87
CA GLU A 37 -4.83 8.17 -16.96
C GLU A 37 -5.68 8.90 -18.01
N ASN A 38 -6.90 8.43 -18.27
CA ASN A 38 -7.83 9.05 -19.22
C ASN A 38 -8.72 10.13 -18.56
N CYS A 39 -8.60 10.37 -17.25
CA CYS A 39 -9.39 11.38 -16.56
C CYS A 39 -8.76 12.76 -16.76
N ASN A 40 -9.56 13.75 -17.19
CA ASN A 40 -9.14 15.15 -17.27
C ASN A 40 -9.87 15.94 -16.17
N GLY A 41 -9.62 15.59 -14.91
CA GLY A 41 -10.35 16.16 -13.77
C GLY A 41 -10.02 15.48 -12.44
N VAL A 42 -11.02 15.41 -11.55
CA VAL A 42 -10.86 14.70 -10.27
C VAL A 42 -11.31 13.26 -10.42
N PHE A 43 -10.37 12.33 -10.24
CA PHE A 43 -10.61 10.90 -10.22
C PHE A 43 -10.82 10.42 -8.78
N ILE A 44 -11.81 9.55 -8.57
CA ILE A 44 -12.14 8.99 -7.27
C ILE A 44 -12.27 7.49 -7.41
N SER A 45 -11.60 6.74 -6.53
CA SER A 45 -11.74 5.29 -6.43
C SER A 45 -11.99 4.82 -5.00
N TYR A 46 -12.55 3.63 -4.88
CA TYR A 46 -12.75 2.93 -3.62
C TYR A 46 -12.41 1.46 -3.82
N ASP A 47 -11.39 1.01 -3.11
CA ASP A 47 -10.84 -0.33 -3.21
C ASP A 47 -11.09 -1.07 -1.90
N PHE A 48 -11.94 -2.09 -1.96
CA PHE A 48 -12.16 -2.99 -0.84
C PHE A 48 -11.02 -4.01 -0.79
N LEU A 49 -10.24 -4.00 0.30
CA LEU A 49 -9.04 -4.82 0.43
C LEU A 49 -9.38 -6.19 1.02
N ASP A 50 -9.91 -6.19 2.23
CA ASP A 50 -10.20 -7.42 2.95
C ASP A 50 -11.37 -7.28 3.92
N ARG A 51 -11.87 -8.44 4.36
CA ARG A 51 -12.64 -8.51 5.61
C ARG A 51 -12.31 -9.78 6.39
N ARG A 52 -12.58 -9.70 7.69
CA ARG A 52 -12.50 -10.84 8.61
C ARG A 52 -13.73 -10.91 9.49
N LYS A 53 -14.14 -12.14 9.82
CA LYS A 53 -15.32 -12.38 10.66
C LYS A 53 -15.03 -11.87 12.08
N GLY A 54 -15.80 -10.87 12.51
CA GLY A 54 -15.67 -10.27 13.83
C GLY A 54 -16.25 -11.14 14.95
N PHE A 55 -15.91 -10.77 16.19
CA PHE A 55 -16.57 -11.28 17.38
C PHE A 55 -17.70 -10.32 17.82
N PRO A 56 -18.74 -10.80 18.53
CA PRO A 56 -19.05 -12.21 18.77
C PRO A 56 -19.50 -12.93 17.49
N ARG A 57 -19.24 -14.24 17.42
CA ARG A 57 -19.67 -15.06 16.27
C ARG A 57 -21.10 -15.50 16.48
N VAL A 58 -22.02 -14.93 15.71
CA VAL A 58 -23.45 -15.20 15.78
C VAL A 58 -23.91 -16.09 14.62
N LYS A 59 -25.00 -16.82 14.84
CA LYS A 59 -25.66 -17.60 13.77
C LYS A 59 -26.48 -16.72 12.83
N ASN A 60 -26.98 -15.58 13.33
CA ASN A 60 -27.74 -14.62 12.54
C ASN A 60 -26.79 -13.85 11.61
N VAL A 61 -26.93 -14.07 10.30
CA VAL A 61 -26.04 -13.49 9.28
C VAL A 61 -26.10 -11.96 9.28
N THR A 62 -27.31 -11.38 9.41
CA THR A 62 -27.52 -9.93 9.41
C THR A 62 -26.87 -9.24 10.61
N ALA A 63 -26.84 -9.91 11.76
CA ALA A 63 -26.23 -9.39 12.98
C ALA A 63 -24.72 -9.69 13.06
N GLN A 64 -24.17 -10.50 12.16
CA GLN A 64 -22.75 -10.85 12.19
C GLN A 64 -21.89 -9.65 11.79
N SER A 65 -21.00 -9.24 12.69
CA SER A 65 -19.97 -8.24 12.43
C SER A 65 -18.85 -8.80 11.55
N TRP A 66 -18.36 -7.97 10.65
CA TRP A 66 -17.17 -8.22 9.83
C TRP A 66 -16.28 -6.99 9.91
N SER A 67 -15.03 -7.15 10.34
CA SER A 67 -14.04 -6.08 10.21
C SER A 67 -13.67 -5.97 8.73
N PHE A 68 -13.55 -4.76 8.21
CA PHE A 68 -13.12 -4.53 6.83
C PHE A 68 -11.99 -3.50 6.76
N ASN A 69 -11.17 -3.64 5.73
CA ASN A 69 -10.17 -2.67 5.31
C ASN A 69 -10.48 -2.23 3.88
N ALA A 70 -10.38 -0.93 3.62
CA ALA A 70 -10.56 -0.37 2.30
C ALA A 70 -9.65 0.85 2.11
N THR A 71 -9.37 1.19 0.86
CA THR A 71 -8.68 2.43 0.49
C THR A 71 -9.61 3.26 -0.37
N ALA A 72 -9.78 4.54 -0.04
CA ALA A 72 -10.42 5.50 -0.92
C ALA A 72 -9.35 6.46 -1.45
N THR A 73 -9.40 6.79 -2.73
CA THR A 73 -8.42 7.66 -3.38
C THR A 73 -9.13 8.85 -4.00
N VAL A 74 -8.59 10.04 -3.79
CA VAL A 74 -8.97 11.27 -4.50
C VAL A 74 -7.73 11.75 -5.23
N LEU A 75 -7.81 11.86 -6.55
CA LEU A 75 -6.68 12.23 -7.41
C LEU A 75 -7.07 13.41 -8.29
N ASN A 76 -6.29 14.49 -8.25
CA ASN A 76 -6.47 15.65 -9.10
C ASN A 76 -5.58 15.56 -10.35
N THR A 77 -6.20 15.19 -11.47
CA THR A 77 -5.60 15.26 -12.83
C THR A 77 -6.11 16.48 -13.62
N GLY A 78 -6.83 17.39 -12.95
CA GLY A 78 -7.41 18.58 -13.54
C GLY A 78 -6.42 19.73 -13.68
N LYS A 79 -6.92 20.83 -14.26
CA LYS A 79 -6.19 22.10 -14.41
C LYS A 79 -6.35 23.05 -13.24
N ASP A 80 -7.30 22.75 -12.36
CA ASP A 80 -7.68 23.60 -11.24
C ASP A 80 -7.34 22.91 -9.92
N VAL A 81 -6.88 23.69 -8.95
CA VAL A 81 -6.59 23.20 -7.59
C VAL A 81 -7.88 22.75 -6.93
N LEU A 82 -7.91 21.53 -6.41
CA LEU A 82 -9.03 21.02 -5.64
C LEU A 82 -8.87 21.42 -4.18
N LYS A 83 -9.43 22.57 -3.83
CA LYS A 83 -9.35 23.13 -2.48
C LYS A 83 -10.34 22.45 -1.53
N ALA A 84 -9.89 22.18 -0.31
CA ALA A 84 -10.64 21.62 0.81
C ALA A 84 -11.53 20.46 0.34
N TRP A 85 -10.93 19.43 -0.25
CA TRP A 85 -11.68 18.33 -0.84
C TRP A 85 -12.57 17.64 0.20
N LYS A 86 -13.78 17.27 -0.22
CA LYS A 86 -14.81 16.63 0.60
C LYS A 86 -15.33 15.41 -0.13
N LEU A 87 -14.92 14.23 0.33
CA LEU A 87 -15.32 12.96 -0.23
C LEU A 87 -16.49 12.38 0.57
N PHE A 88 -17.67 12.27 -0.03
CA PHE A 88 -18.79 11.56 0.58
C PHE A 88 -18.78 10.09 0.19
N ILE A 89 -18.82 9.22 1.19
CA ILE A 89 -18.94 7.77 1.04
C ILE A 89 -20.28 7.33 1.64
N GLY A 90 -21.16 6.82 0.78
CA GLY A 90 -22.48 6.31 1.13
C GLY A 90 -22.45 4.84 1.54
N PHE A 91 -22.06 4.58 2.79
CA PHE A 91 -22.16 3.28 3.45
C PHE A 91 -23.61 2.74 3.49
N GLN A 92 -23.80 1.42 3.56
CA GLN A 92 -25.14 0.80 3.40
C GLN A 92 -25.39 -0.47 4.24
N HIS A 93 -24.44 -0.88 5.06
CA HIS A 93 -24.44 -2.11 5.85
C HIS A 93 -24.22 -1.84 7.35
N HIS A 94 -24.75 -0.71 7.84
CA HIS A 94 -24.62 -0.26 9.24
C HIS A 94 -23.18 -0.17 9.71
N GLU A 95 -22.32 0.40 8.87
CA GLU A 95 -20.89 0.44 9.07
C GLU A 95 -20.52 1.36 10.24
N ILE A 96 -19.46 0.96 10.94
CA ILE A 96 -18.80 1.71 12.00
C ILE A 96 -17.37 1.92 11.56
N LEU A 97 -16.93 3.16 11.43
CA LEU A 97 -15.53 3.46 11.18
C LEU A 97 -14.76 3.45 12.50
N VAL A 98 -13.62 2.78 12.49
CA VAL A 98 -12.69 2.74 13.62
C VAL A 98 -11.46 3.60 13.31
N SER A 99 -11.10 3.72 12.04
CA SER A 99 -10.10 4.67 11.59
C SER A 99 -10.33 5.09 10.14
N ALA A 100 -9.87 6.31 9.83
CA ALA A 100 -9.66 6.78 8.46
C ALA A 100 -8.31 7.52 8.47
N ASN A 101 -7.23 6.84 8.09
CA ASN A 101 -5.93 7.51 7.99
C ASN A 101 -5.88 8.29 6.67
N GLY A 102 -5.36 9.53 6.68
CA GLY A 102 -5.38 10.42 5.51
C GLY A 102 -6.66 11.22 5.32
N GLY A 103 -7.67 11.05 6.19
CA GLY A 103 -8.87 11.88 6.18
C GLY A 103 -9.57 11.94 7.53
N ILE A 104 -10.27 13.04 7.82
CA ILE A 104 -11.05 13.22 9.04
C ILE A 104 -12.53 13.19 8.69
N PRO A 105 -13.37 12.48 9.44
CA PRO A 105 -14.82 12.56 9.27
C PRO A 105 -15.31 13.96 9.66
N PHE A 106 -15.98 14.63 8.74
CA PHE A 106 -16.45 16.02 8.93
C PHE A 106 -17.68 16.10 9.84
N GLU A 107 -18.58 15.12 9.76
CA GLU A 107 -19.86 15.11 10.50
C GLU A 107 -20.00 13.91 11.44
N ALA A 108 -19.22 12.85 11.20
CA ALA A 108 -19.18 11.71 12.09
C ALA A 108 -18.15 12.05 13.17
N GLY A 109 -18.56 12.15 14.45
CA GLY A 109 -17.67 12.51 15.56
C GLY A 109 -16.48 11.55 15.73
N ASP A 110 -15.80 11.62 16.87
CA ASP A 110 -14.58 10.83 17.12
C ASP A 110 -14.78 9.32 16.87
N PHE A 111 -13.71 8.67 16.40
CA PHE A 111 -13.72 7.22 16.21
C PHE A 111 -13.79 6.50 17.56
N PRO A 112 -14.55 5.39 17.68
CA PRO A 112 -15.34 4.75 16.62
C PRO A 112 -16.66 5.47 16.34
N SER A 113 -17.00 5.63 15.06
CA SER A 113 -18.14 6.44 14.62
C SER A 113 -19.09 5.65 13.73
N SER A 114 -20.40 5.72 14.02
CA SER A 114 -21.42 5.04 13.22
C SER A 114 -21.74 5.83 11.96
N VAL A 115 -21.51 5.23 10.79
CA VAL A 115 -21.60 5.90 9.48
C VAL A 115 -22.59 5.21 8.54
N GLY A 116 -23.56 4.46 9.07
CA GLY A 116 -24.47 3.66 8.24
C GLY A 116 -25.33 4.44 7.23
N ASN A 117 -25.45 5.77 7.38
CA ASN A 117 -26.11 6.66 6.41
C ASN A 117 -25.13 7.32 5.42
N GLY A 118 -23.87 6.95 5.50
CA GLY A 118 -22.74 7.60 4.85
C GLY A 118 -22.02 8.59 5.76
N THR A 119 -20.84 9.02 5.30
CA THR A 119 -20.02 10.03 5.96
C THR A 119 -19.27 10.85 4.92
N THR A 120 -18.89 12.07 5.29
CA THR A 120 -18.00 12.91 4.49
C THR A 120 -16.63 12.94 5.14
N LEU A 121 -15.61 12.57 4.38
CA LEU A 121 -14.21 12.64 4.76
C LEU A 121 -13.57 13.87 4.12
N VAL A 122 -12.72 14.55 4.88
CA VAL A 122 -11.94 15.71 4.44
C VAL A 122 -10.46 15.48 4.69
N GLY A 123 -9.59 16.13 3.91
CA GLY A 123 -8.15 15.97 4.06
C GLY A 123 -7.64 16.42 5.42
N SER A 124 -6.82 15.58 6.07
CA SER A 124 -6.19 15.89 7.36
C SER A 124 -4.83 16.57 7.19
N SER A 125 -3.91 15.94 6.47
CA SER A 125 -2.57 16.45 6.19
C SER A 125 -2.50 17.23 4.88
N LEU A 126 -3.29 16.84 3.88
CA LEU A 126 -3.32 17.41 2.54
C LEU A 126 -4.77 17.85 2.21
N PRO A 127 -5.23 18.99 2.75
CA PRO A 127 -6.61 19.47 2.58
C PRO A 127 -6.89 19.97 1.16
N ASP A 128 -5.85 20.46 0.48
CA ASP A 128 -5.90 20.94 -0.90
C ASP A 128 -5.08 19.99 -1.77
N LEU A 129 -5.60 19.60 -2.93
CA LEU A 129 -4.86 18.84 -3.94
C LEU A 129 -4.47 19.77 -5.09
N GLU A 130 -3.16 19.92 -5.29
CA GLU A 130 -2.59 20.75 -6.34
C GLU A 130 -2.85 20.18 -7.74
N THR A 131 -2.47 20.93 -8.76
CA THR A 131 -2.61 20.47 -10.15
C THR A 131 -1.42 19.62 -10.57
N SER A 132 -1.64 18.66 -11.48
CA SER A 132 -0.54 17.88 -12.07
C SER A 132 0.40 18.74 -12.92
N ILE A 133 -0.06 19.90 -13.38
CA ILE A 133 0.71 20.87 -14.17
C ILE A 133 1.77 21.55 -13.28
N ASP A 134 1.35 22.08 -12.13
CA ASP A 134 2.22 22.88 -11.26
C ASP A 134 3.21 22.02 -10.47
N THR A 135 2.86 20.74 -10.25
CA THR A 135 3.62 19.79 -9.44
C THR A 135 4.43 18.80 -10.27
N ALA A 136 4.46 18.94 -11.59
CA ALA A 136 5.10 17.98 -12.51
C ALA A 136 4.65 16.52 -12.27
N ASN A 137 3.36 16.34 -12.00
CA ASN A 137 2.72 15.05 -11.73
C ASN A 137 3.21 14.34 -10.44
N ASP A 138 3.61 15.10 -9.42
CA ASP A 138 3.95 14.56 -8.10
C ASP A 138 2.70 14.06 -7.36
N LEU A 139 2.50 12.75 -7.34
CA LEU A 139 1.37 12.08 -6.69
C LEU A 139 1.21 12.46 -5.22
N SER A 140 2.29 12.79 -4.50
CA SER A 140 2.21 13.18 -3.09
C SER A 140 1.48 14.51 -2.85
N GLN A 141 1.34 15.34 -3.89
CA GLN A 141 0.68 16.65 -3.83
C GLN A 141 -0.66 16.68 -4.58
N ILE A 142 -0.87 15.75 -5.50
CA ILE A 142 -2.10 15.68 -6.31
C ILE A 142 -3.03 14.52 -5.91
N GLN A 143 -2.60 13.65 -4.99
CA GLN A 143 -3.38 12.50 -4.52
C GLN A 143 -3.57 12.51 -3.00
N ALA A 144 -4.79 12.24 -2.57
CA ALA A 144 -5.12 11.87 -1.19
C ALA A 144 -5.49 10.39 -1.13
N LEU A 145 -4.75 9.63 -0.32
CA LEU A 145 -5.04 8.24 0.01
C LEU A 145 -5.67 8.16 1.40
N ILE A 146 -6.89 7.63 1.47
CA ILE A 146 -7.59 7.40 2.74
C ILE A 146 -7.67 5.91 3.03
N GLN A 147 -6.95 5.46 4.06
CA GLN A 147 -7.01 4.07 4.54
C GLN A 147 -8.11 3.95 5.60
N ILE A 148 -9.15 3.21 5.27
CA ILE A 148 -10.36 3.07 6.08
C ILE A 148 -10.36 1.70 6.73
N ALA A 149 -10.46 1.67 8.06
CA ALA A 149 -10.73 0.45 8.79
C ALA A 149 -12.04 0.59 9.56
N GLY A 150 -12.86 -0.45 9.52
CA GLY A 150 -14.17 -0.40 10.13
C GLY A 150 -14.78 -1.77 10.38
N THR A 151 -16.02 -1.75 10.84
CA THR A 151 -16.88 -2.92 11.00
C THR A 151 -18.14 -2.72 10.18
N GLN A 152 -18.62 -3.77 9.53
CA GLN A 152 -19.86 -3.82 8.78
C GLN A 152 -20.70 -5.03 9.19
N PHE A 153 -21.99 -5.03 8.86
CA PHE A 153 -22.91 -6.08 9.25
C PHE A 153 -23.59 -6.76 8.04
N GLY A 154 -23.89 -8.06 8.16
CA GLY A 154 -24.75 -8.75 7.19
C GLY A 154 -24.12 -9.19 5.87
N VAL A 155 -22.94 -8.68 5.48
CA VAL A 155 -22.33 -9.02 4.19
C VAL A 155 -21.39 -10.22 4.30
N ARG A 156 -21.91 -11.41 4.03
CA ARG A 156 -21.11 -12.65 3.96
C ARG A 156 -20.40 -12.82 2.61
N PRO A 157 -19.21 -13.44 2.57
CA PRO A 157 -18.63 -13.94 1.32
C PRO A 157 -19.63 -14.83 0.56
N PRO A 158 -19.70 -14.74 -0.79
CA PRO A 158 -18.79 -14.03 -1.69
C PRO A 158 -19.14 -12.55 -1.96
N ALA A 159 -20.24 -12.01 -1.41
CA ALA A 159 -20.69 -10.65 -1.74
C ALA A 159 -19.70 -9.58 -1.25
N ILE A 160 -19.25 -8.68 -2.12
CA ILE A 160 -18.29 -7.62 -1.77
C ILE A 160 -19.07 -6.37 -1.31
N PRO A 161 -18.79 -5.83 -0.12
CA PRO A 161 -19.49 -4.68 0.43
C PRO A 161 -18.98 -3.39 -0.24
N MET A 162 -19.50 -3.07 -1.42
CA MET A 162 -19.23 -1.77 -2.03
C MET A 162 -20.10 -0.68 -1.39
N PRO A 163 -19.63 0.57 -1.27
CA PRO A 163 -20.49 1.68 -0.88
C PRO A 163 -21.60 1.87 -1.92
N LYS A 164 -22.77 2.33 -1.46
CA LYS A 164 -23.92 2.62 -2.33
C LYS A 164 -23.65 3.79 -3.28
N ASN A 165 -22.87 4.76 -2.82
CA ASN A 165 -22.48 5.93 -3.61
C ASN A 165 -21.14 6.46 -3.12
N ILE A 166 -20.38 7.07 -4.02
CA ILE A 166 -19.17 7.81 -3.70
C ILE A 166 -19.15 9.07 -4.57
N LYS A 167 -18.95 10.24 -3.97
CA LYS A 167 -19.02 11.51 -4.70
C LYS A 167 -18.16 12.57 -4.05
N LEU A 168 -17.65 13.48 -4.88
CA LEU A 168 -17.08 14.75 -4.43
C LEU A 168 -18.22 15.71 -4.09
N VAL A 169 -18.13 16.38 -2.95
CA VAL A 169 -19.13 17.35 -2.48
C VAL A 169 -18.71 18.80 -2.83
N ASN A 170 -17.50 19.01 -3.31
CA ASN A 170 -16.99 20.32 -3.70
C ASN A 170 -17.81 20.93 -4.84
N ASP A 171 -18.07 22.23 -4.72
CA ASP A 171 -18.78 23.01 -5.74
C ASP A 171 -17.98 23.06 -7.05
N GLY A 172 -18.67 22.96 -8.18
CA GLY A 172 -18.06 23.03 -9.52
C GLY A 172 -17.59 21.68 -10.09
N PHE A 173 -17.45 20.64 -9.27
CA PHE A 173 -17.04 19.32 -9.73
C PHE A 173 -18.24 18.38 -9.87
N LYS A 174 -18.46 17.83 -11.07
CA LYS A 174 -19.52 16.86 -11.35
C LYS A 174 -18.91 15.55 -11.84
N CYS A 175 -18.76 14.59 -10.94
CA CYS A 175 -18.35 13.24 -11.30
C CYS A 175 -19.52 12.45 -11.91
N PRO A 176 -19.26 11.60 -12.92
CA PRO A 176 -20.26 10.66 -13.42
C PRO A 176 -20.66 9.65 -12.33
N ARG A 177 -21.73 8.90 -12.58
CA ARG A 177 -22.19 7.87 -11.63
C ARG A 177 -21.08 6.84 -11.39
N PRO A 178 -20.81 6.45 -10.13
CA PRO A 178 -19.81 5.42 -9.84
C PRO A 178 -20.11 4.10 -10.55
N SER A 179 -19.07 3.47 -11.08
CA SER A 179 -19.13 2.13 -11.66
C SER A 179 -18.33 1.16 -10.81
N VAL A 180 -18.90 -0.01 -10.51
CA VAL A 180 -18.17 -1.07 -9.79
C VAL A 180 -17.33 -1.84 -10.80
N ARG A 181 -16.03 -1.96 -10.55
CA ARG A 181 -15.12 -2.79 -11.33
C ARG A 181 -14.63 -3.94 -10.46
N SER A 182 -14.69 -5.16 -10.98
CA SER A 182 -14.02 -6.31 -10.37
C SER A 182 -12.63 -6.44 -10.97
N GLU A 183 -11.66 -5.72 -10.43
CA GLU A 183 -10.25 -6.02 -10.69
C GLU A 183 -9.74 -6.89 -9.54
N TYR A 184 -9.32 -8.10 -9.87
CA TYR A 184 -8.52 -8.91 -8.95
C TYR A 184 -7.18 -8.19 -8.84
N PHE A 185 -6.99 -7.40 -7.78
CA PHE A 185 -5.65 -6.98 -7.39
C PHE A 185 -4.88 -8.26 -7.04
N SER A 186 -4.14 -8.77 -8.02
CA SER A 186 -3.01 -9.63 -7.74
C SER A 186 -2.02 -8.74 -7.02
N SER A 187 -2.17 -8.65 -5.69
CA SER A 187 -1.06 -8.26 -4.83
C SER A 187 0.13 -9.06 -5.34
N SER A 188 1.10 -8.36 -5.94
CA SER A 188 2.38 -8.92 -6.34
C SER A 188 3.00 -9.48 -5.07
N LYS A 189 2.66 -10.74 -4.77
CA LYS A 189 3.21 -11.47 -3.64
C LYS A 189 4.67 -11.63 -3.99
N HIS A 190 5.51 -10.77 -3.41
CA HIS A 190 6.92 -11.06 -3.27
C HIS A 190 7.04 -12.31 -2.40
N HIS A 191 6.99 -13.49 -3.04
CA HIS A 191 7.27 -14.76 -2.41
C HIS A 191 8.79 -14.85 -2.23
N TYR A 192 9.26 -14.51 -1.03
CA TYR A 192 10.62 -14.81 -0.60
C TYR A 192 10.73 -16.32 -0.38
N TYR A 193 11.54 -17.00 -1.20
CA TYR A 193 11.90 -18.41 -0.99
C TYR A 193 13.22 -18.46 -0.20
N TYR A 194 13.17 -19.00 1.02
CA TYR A 194 14.37 -19.24 1.83
C TYR A 194 14.88 -20.66 1.55
N HIS A 195 16.10 -20.79 1.03
CA HIS A 195 16.76 -22.09 0.89
C HIS A 195 18.07 -22.05 1.68
N THR A 196 18.10 -22.74 2.83
CA THR A 196 19.30 -22.85 3.67
C THR A 196 20.17 -23.98 3.13
N PHE A 197 21.41 -23.68 2.73
CA PHE A 197 22.41 -24.69 2.39
C PHE A 197 23.41 -24.83 3.54
N PHE A 198 23.58 -26.04 4.07
CA PHE A 198 24.62 -26.39 5.03
C PHE A 198 25.78 -27.05 4.29
N PHE A 199 26.97 -26.44 4.34
CA PHE A 199 28.21 -27.12 3.98
C PHE A 199 28.90 -27.58 5.27
N PHE A 200 29.08 -28.88 5.43
CA PHE A 200 29.98 -29.45 6.43
C PHE A 200 31.38 -29.50 5.82
N PHE A 201 32.32 -28.73 6.38
CA PHE A 201 33.75 -28.96 6.17
C PHE A 201 34.25 -29.80 7.35
N GLU A 202 34.77 -30.98 7.05
CA GLU A 202 35.31 -31.90 8.03
C GLU A 202 36.79 -31.58 8.29
N GLU A 203 37.12 -31.57 9.58
CA GLU A 203 38.41 -31.45 10.28
C GLU A 203 39.04 -30.06 10.56
N GLU A 204 38.89 -29.74 11.86
CA GLU A 204 39.73 -28.99 12.78
C GLU A 204 39.65 -27.43 12.80
N ALA A 205 39.13 -26.95 13.95
CA ALA A 205 38.97 -25.57 14.41
C ALA A 205 37.73 -24.77 13.92
N LEU A 206 36.61 -25.06 14.60
CA LEU A 206 35.37 -24.30 14.76
C LEU A 206 35.38 -22.81 14.35
N LEU A 207 34.91 -22.52 13.13
CA LEU A 207 34.22 -21.27 12.81
C LEU A 207 32.97 -21.62 11.97
N LEU A 208 31.81 -21.70 12.61
CA LEU A 208 30.53 -21.79 11.90
C LEU A 208 30.27 -20.45 11.22
N SER A 209 30.61 -20.34 9.94
CA SER A 209 30.17 -19.23 9.10
C SER A 209 28.80 -19.58 8.53
N TYR A 210 27.78 -18.80 8.89
CA TYR A 210 26.42 -18.96 8.39
C TYR A 210 26.23 -18.02 7.19
N TYR A 211 25.91 -18.57 6.02
CA TYR A 211 25.67 -17.81 4.80
C TYR A 211 24.17 -17.78 4.49
N HIS A 212 23.59 -16.58 4.44
CA HIS A 212 22.26 -16.36 3.88
C HIS A 212 22.42 -15.86 2.45
N VAL A 213 22.04 -16.70 1.48
CA VAL A 213 21.96 -16.31 0.08
C VAL A 213 20.50 -15.99 -0.22
N ILE A 214 20.22 -14.72 -0.50
CA ILE A 214 18.87 -14.28 -0.85
C ILE A 214 18.81 -14.18 -2.37
N PHE A 215 17.97 -15.01 -2.98
CA PHE A 215 17.69 -14.95 -4.41
C PHE A 215 16.49 -14.05 -4.64
N HIS A 216 16.72 -12.89 -5.25
CA HIS A 216 15.64 -12.07 -5.79
C HIS A 216 15.33 -12.55 -7.20
N VAL A 217 14.16 -13.16 -7.38
CA VAL A 217 13.63 -13.55 -8.69
C VAL A 217 12.57 -12.53 -9.07
N ASP A 218 12.90 -11.70 -10.05
CA ASP A 218 11.98 -10.74 -10.64
C ASP A 218 11.10 -11.46 -11.69
N PRO A 219 9.76 -11.53 -11.53
CA PRO A 219 8.91 -12.26 -12.45
C PRO A 219 8.75 -11.58 -13.82
N SER A 220 9.21 -10.33 -13.98
CA SER A 220 9.09 -9.56 -15.22
C SER A 220 10.31 -9.70 -16.16
N ASN A 221 11.44 -10.21 -15.66
CA ASN A 221 12.68 -10.34 -16.42
C ASN A 221 13.49 -11.50 -15.84
N SER A 222 13.91 -12.45 -16.69
CA SER A 222 14.64 -13.67 -16.31
C SER A 222 16.08 -13.43 -15.81
N ARG A 223 16.32 -12.33 -15.11
CA ARG A 223 17.62 -11.92 -14.57
C ARG A 223 17.62 -12.15 -13.06
N VAL A 224 18.21 -13.27 -12.66
CA VAL A 224 18.43 -13.60 -11.24
C VAL A 224 19.46 -12.63 -10.66
N ARG A 225 19.10 -11.90 -9.60
CA ARG A 225 20.04 -11.06 -8.86
C ARG A 225 20.34 -11.74 -7.52
N THR A 226 21.58 -12.19 -7.35
CA THR A 226 22.04 -12.88 -6.15
C THR A 226 22.64 -11.87 -5.19
N SER A 227 22.13 -11.81 -3.96
CA SER A 227 22.76 -11.03 -2.88
C SER A 227 23.24 -11.98 -1.78
N THR A 228 24.50 -11.85 -1.42
CA THR A 228 25.15 -12.63 -0.36
C THR A 228 25.46 -11.70 0.80
N SER A 229 24.86 -11.96 1.95
CA SER A 229 25.23 -11.27 3.19
C SER A 229 25.99 -12.23 4.11
N ILE A 230 27.15 -11.76 4.60
CA ILE A 230 28.03 -12.51 5.49
C ILE A 230 27.85 -11.97 6.90
N TYR A 231 27.50 -12.84 7.84
CA TYR A 231 27.58 -12.51 9.27
C TYR A 231 28.64 -13.40 9.91
N THR A 232 29.63 -12.77 10.52
CA THR A 232 30.60 -13.42 11.41
C THR A 232 30.17 -13.16 12.85
N MET A 233 29.98 -14.21 13.65
CA MET A 233 29.98 -14.08 15.12
C MET A 233 31.42 -14.00 15.62
#